data_AF-A0A7Y5D1Z2-F1
#
_entry.id   AF-A0A7Y5D1Z2-F1
#
_cell.length_a   1.000
_cell.length_b   1.000
_cell.length_c   1.000
_cell.angle_alpha   90.00
_cell.angle_beta   90.00
_cell.angle_gamma   90.00
#
_symmetry.space_group_name_H-M   'P 1'
#
loop_
_entity.id
_entity.type
_entity.pdbx_description
1 polymer ?
#
loop_
_entity_poly.entity_id
_entity_poly.type
_entity_poly.pdbx_seq_one_letter_code
_entity_poly.pdbx_strand_id
1 'polypeptide(L)'
;MLVFLDIDGVMVPAKGWKTPELLEDGFPVFTQESTTALKSLLSSETRVILSTSHRYRYSVTQWKQIFEKRGLRITRLGRLASAATPSKRKDEIQGWFNSHPIPKEFIILDDDKSLHSLPESLKNHWVETPSLVGLTTKNLKEAISQLALS
;
A
#
# COMPACT_ATOMS: atom_id res chain seq x y z
N MET A 1 7.57 0.55 12.27
CA MET A 1 7.42 0.29 10.82
C MET A 1 6.68 1.40 10.04
N LEU A 2 7.17 1.69 8.82
CA LEU A 2 6.51 2.50 7.79
C LEU A 2 5.95 1.58 6.67
N VAL A 3 4.72 1.84 6.20
CA VAL A 3 4.07 1.07 5.12
C VAL A 3 3.70 2.01 3.98
N PHE A 4 4.22 1.79 2.78
CA PHE A 4 3.64 2.35 1.55
C PHE A 4 2.56 1.42 1.05
N LEU A 5 1.37 1.95 0.80
CA LEU A 5 0.19 1.15 0.49
C LEU A 5 -0.51 1.66 -0.78
N ASP A 6 -0.51 0.83 -1.82
CA ASP A 6 -1.48 0.95 -2.91
C ASP A 6 -2.82 0.30 -2.55
N ILE A 7 -3.84 0.57 -3.36
CA ILE A 7 -5.20 0.05 -3.21
C ILE A 7 -5.56 -0.89 -4.36
N ASP A 8 -5.52 -0.42 -5.60
CA ASP A 8 -5.80 -1.27 -6.76
C ASP A 8 -4.65 -2.28 -6.92
N GLY A 9 -4.98 -3.53 -7.23
CA GLY A 9 -3.99 -4.60 -7.30
C GLY A 9 -3.43 -5.08 -5.95
N VAL A 10 -3.75 -4.39 -4.84
CA VAL A 10 -3.29 -4.70 -3.47
C VAL A 10 -4.46 -5.01 -2.54
N MET A 11 -5.28 -4.00 -2.21
CA MET A 11 -6.44 -4.16 -1.34
C MET A 11 -7.68 -4.59 -2.13
N VAL A 12 -7.77 -4.13 -3.38
CA VAL A 12 -8.86 -4.36 -4.34
C VAL A 12 -8.28 -5.05 -5.57
N PRO A 13 -8.76 -6.22 -6.01
CA PRO A 13 -8.24 -6.87 -7.20
C PRO A 13 -8.50 -6.04 -8.46
N ALA A 14 -7.45 -5.82 -9.28
CA ALA A 14 -7.51 -5.05 -10.51
C ALA A 14 -8.10 -5.85 -11.69
N LYS A 15 -9.29 -6.41 -11.52
CA LYS A 15 -9.98 -7.19 -12.56
C LYS A 15 -10.71 -6.25 -13.51
N GLY A 16 -10.09 -5.94 -14.66
CA GLY A 16 -10.68 -5.02 -15.66
C GLY A 16 -12.07 -5.41 -16.19
N TRP A 17 -12.48 -6.67 -16.05
CA TRP A 17 -13.78 -7.18 -16.49
C TRP A 17 -14.85 -7.24 -15.38
N LYS A 18 -14.52 -6.89 -14.13
CA LYS A 18 -15.46 -6.96 -13.02
C LYS A 18 -15.39 -5.68 -12.19
N THR A 19 -16.48 -4.93 -12.18
CA THR A 19 -16.64 -3.81 -11.26
C THR A 19 -16.59 -4.32 -9.83
N PRO A 20 -15.72 -3.77 -8.96
CA PRO A 20 -15.71 -4.15 -7.56
C PRO A 20 -17.02 -3.74 -6.90
N GLU A 21 -17.44 -4.54 -5.93
CA GLU A 21 -18.55 -4.18 -5.04
C GLU A 21 -18.17 -2.91 -4.27
N LEU A 22 -19.10 -1.96 -4.18
CA LEU A 22 -18.91 -0.71 -3.45
C LEU A 22 -19.68 -0.78 -2.13
N LEU A 23 -19.10 -0.21 -1.07
CA LEU A 23 -19.85 0.05 0.16
C LEU A 23 -20.62 1.37 0.06
N GLU A 24 -21.43 1.68 1.07
CA GLU A 24 -22.21 2.93 1.18
C GLU A 24 -21.35 4.21 1.11
N ASP A 25 -20.04 4.11 1.38
CA ASP A 25 -19.10 5.22 1.19
C ASP A 25 -18.70 5.46 -0.27
N GLY A 26 -19.23 4.68 -1.21
CA GLY A 26 -18.92 4.76 -2.64
C GLY A 26 -17.53 4.24 -3.00
N PHE A 27 -16.83 3.59 -2.06
CA PHE A 27 -15.49 3.04 -2.28
C PHE A 27 -15.52 1.51 -2.40
N PRO A 28 -14.64 0.88 -3.20
CA PRO A 28 -14.58 -0.57 -3.33
C PRO A 28 -14.38 -1.32 -2.01
N VAL A 29 -14.99 -2.48 -1.87
CA VAL A 29 -14.70 -3.43 -0.77
C VAL A 29 -13.25 -3.89 -0.86
N PHE A 30 -12.58 -4.06 0.29
CA PHE A 30 -11.31 -4.78 0.33
C PHE A 30 -11.58 -6.28 0.42
N THR A 31 -10.68 -7.09 -0.14
CA THR A 31 -10.79 -8.53 0.06
C THR A 31 -10.54 -8.87 1.54
N GLN A 32 -11.20 -9.93 2.01
CA GLN A 32 -10.99 -10.41 3.38
C GLN A 32 -9.52 -10.81 3.61
N GLU A 33 -8.90 -11.39 2.60
CA GLU A 33 -7.49 -11.80 2.62
C GLU A 33 -6.55 -10.57 2.74
N SER A 34 -6.73 -9.54 1.90
CA SER A 34 -5.88 -8.33 1.94
C SER A 34 -6.07 -7.56 3.25
N THR A 35 -7.30 -7.51 3.75
CA THR A 35 -7.64 -6.93 5.05
C THR A 35 -6.94 -7.67 6.18
N THR A 36 -6.97 -9.00 6.17
CA THR A 36 -6.32 -9.83 7.20
C THR A 36 -4.80 -9.67 7.15
N ALA A 37 -4.22 -9.66 5.94
CA ALA A 37 -2.79 -9.46 5.74
C ALA A 37 -2.33 -8.08 6.23
N LEU A 38 -2.97 -7.00 5.77
CA LEU A 38 -2.63 -5.64 6.20
C LEU A 38 -2.82 -5.46 7.70
N LYS A 39 -3.89 -6.00 8.29
CA LYS A 39 -4.14 -5.91 9.74
C LYS A 39 -2.99 -6.50 10.56
N SER A 40 -2.30 -7.52 10.06
CA SER A 40 -1.15 -8.12 10.77
C SER A 40 0.07 -7.19 10.86
N LEU A 41 0.14 -6.14 10.03
CA LEU A 41 1.19 -5.12 10.03
C LEU A 41 0.85 -3.89 10.90
N LEU A 42 -0.43 -3.72 11.25
CA LEU A 42 -0.91 -2.52 11.91
C LEU A 42 -0.68 -2.59 13.42
N SER A 43 -0.01 -1.58 13.95
CA SER A 43 0.14 -1.28 15.38
C SER A 43 -0.10 0.21 15.61
N SER A 44 -0.12 0.67 16.87
CA SER A 44 -0.23 2.10 17.18
C SER A 44 0.89 2.95 16.55
N GLU A 45 2.07 2.34 16.39
CA GLU A 45 3.27 2.98 15.87
C GLU A 45 3.39 2.90 14.35
N THR A 46 2.64 1.99 13.71
CA THR A 46 2.68 1.80 12.26
C THR A 46 2.21 3.07 11.57
N ARG A 47 3.08 3.64 10.73
CA ARG A 47 2.73 4.76 9.85
C ARG A 47 2.42 4.21 8.46
N VAL A 48 1.25 4.56 7.92
CA VAL A 48 0.85 4.18 6.56
C VAL A 48 0.89 5.43 5.68
N ILE A 49 1.56 5.34 4.53
CA ILE A 49 1.55 6.36 3.48
C ILE A 49 0.87 5.77 2.26
N LEU A 50 -0.25 6.36 1.86
CA LEU A 50 -0.95 5.95 0.65
C LEU A 50 -0.17 6.35 -0.59
N SER A 51 0.18 5.35 -1.40
CA SER A 51 0.79 5.51 -2.73
C SER A 51 -0.22 5.38 -3.88
N THR A 52 -1.48 5.04 -3.57
CA THR A 52 -2.55 4.89 -4.57
C THR A 52 -2.85 6.13 -5.40
N SER A 53 -3.29 5.93 -6.65
CA SER A 53 -3.83 6.98 -7.52
C SER A 53 -5.08 7.66 -6.93
N HIS A 54 -5.83 6.98 -6.08
CA HIS A 54 -7.02 7.51 -5.42
C HIS A 54 -6.72 8.53 -4.31
N ARG A 55 -5.46 8.71 -3.91
CA ARG A 55 -5.08 9.40 -2.66
C ARG A 55 -5.64 10.82 -2.54
N TYR A 56 -5.86 11.54 -3.63
CA TYR A 56 -6.43 12.90 -3.62
C TYR A 56 -7.95 12.99 -3.61
N ARG A 57 -8.65 11.90 -3.94
CA ARG A 57 -10.12 11.87 -3.96
C ARG A 57 -10.73 12.05 -2.58
N TYR A 58 -9.99 11.71 -1.54
CA TYR A 58 -10.43 11.75 -0.15
C TYR A 58 -9.37 12.44 0.72
N SER A 59 -9.84 13.22 1.70
CA SER A 59 -8.99 13.72 2.79
C SER A 59 -8.43 12.56 3.63
N VAL A 60 -7.39 12.82 4.43
CA VAL A 60 -6.83 11.82 5.34
C VAL A 60 -7.89 11.30 6.33
N THR A 61 -8.78 12.18 6.82
CA THR A 61 -9.89 11.80 7.71
C THR A 61 -10.88 10.86 7.01
N GLN A 62 -11.27 11.16 5.77
CA GLN A 62 -12.15 10.28 4.99
C GLN A 62 -11.49 8.94 4.68
N TRP A 63 -10.20 8.92 4.36
CA TRP A 63 -9.48 7.65 4.21
C TRP A 63 -9.50 6.81 5.48
N LYS A 64 -9.28 7.42 6.65
CA LYS A 64 -9.39 6.70 7.94
C LYS A 64 -10.77 6.06 8.10
N GLN A 65 -11.84 6.78 7.75
CA GLN A 65 -13.21 6.24 7.78
C GLN A 65 -13.41 5.09 6.78
N ILE A 66 -12.87 5.20 5.56
CA ILE A 66 -12.89 4.13 4.54
C ILE A 66 -12.22 2.86 5.08
N PHE A 67 -11.04 2.98 5.68
CA PHE A 67 -10.34 1.86 6.31
C PHE A 67 -11.12 1.28 7.49
N GLU A 68 -11.69 2.13 8.34
CA GLU A 68 -12.45 1.71 9.53
C GLU A 68 -13.71 0.93 9.16
N LYS A 69 -14.45 1.36 8.13
CA LYS A 69 -15.59 0.61 7.56
C LYS A 69 -15.21 -0.77 7.04
N ARG A 70 -13.93 -1.01 6.76
CA ARG A 70 -13.36 -2.29 6.30
C ARG A 70 -12.62 -3.03 7.42
N GLY A 71 -12.82 -2.63 8.69
CA GLY A 71 -12.26 -3.30 9.86
C GLY A 71 -10.78 -3.00 10.11
N LEU A 72 -10.23 -1.94 9.50
CA LEU A 72 -8.84 -1.53 9.62
C LEU A 72 -8.75 -0.17 10.33
N ARG A 73 -8.17 -0.16 11.53
CA ARG A 73 -7.94 1.08 12.27
C ARG A 73 -6.51 1.57 12.06
N ILE A 74 -6.34 2.63 11.25
CA ILE A 74 -5.03 3.25 10.98
C ILE A 74 -4.95 4.60 11.68
N THR A 75 -4.13 4.68 12.73
CA THR A 75 -3.95 5.90 13.54
C THR A 75 -3.08 6.94 12.83
N ARG A 76 -1.96 6.51 12.24
CA ARG A 76 -0.95 7.36 11.60
C ARG A 76 -1.00 7.20 10.09
N LEU A 77 -1.93 7.89 9.45
CA LEU A 77 -2.14 7.86 8.00
C LEU A 77 -1.62 9.14 7.34
N GLY A 78 -0.86 8.98 6.26
CA GLY A 78 -0.43 10.03 5.34
C GLY A 78 -0.64 9.62 3.89
N ARG A 79 -0.21 10.47 2.95
CA ARG A 79 -0.31 10.24 1.51
C ARG A 79 0.99 10.71 0.85
N LEU A 80 1.42 10.05 -0.22
CA LEU A 80 2.47 10.60 -1.07
C LEU A 80 2.02 11.94 -1.63
N ALA A 81 2.94 12.92 -1.66
CA ALA A 81 2.71 14.21 -2.29
C ALA A 81 2.51 14.04 -3.80
N SER A 82 1.88 15.02 -4.45
CA SER A 82 1.66 14.95 -5.90
C SER A 82 2.95 15.31 -6.59
N ALA A 83 3.43 14.44 -7.48
CA ALA A 83 4.32 14.94 -8.51
C ALA A 83 3.53 15.90 -9.40
N ALA A 84 4.18 16.96 -9.88
CA ALA A 84 3.58 17.93 -10.80
C ALA A 84 3.44 17.41 -12.24
N THR A 85 3.73 16.12 -12.47
CA THR A 85 3.80 15.46 -13.78
C THR A 85 3.35 14.03 -13.63
N PRO A 86 2.94 13.33 -14.72
CA PRO A 86 2.74 11.89 -14.64
C PRO A 86 4.04 11.23 -14.21
N SER A 87 4.12 10.81 -12.94
CA SER A 87 5.23 10.10 -12.34
C SER A 87 4.91 8.61 -12.25
N LYS A 88 5.91 7.77 -12.54
CA LYS A 88 5.80 6.34 -12.25
C LYS A 88 5.82 6.13 -10.74
N ARG A 89 5.18 5.05 -10.26
CA ARG A 89 5.15 4.71 -8.81
C ARG A 89 6.56 4.63 -8.22
N LYS A 90 7.50 4.05 -8.97
CA LYS A 90 8.93 4.05 -8.65
C LYS A 90 9.46 5.45 -8.31
N ASP A 91 9.21 6.43 -9.17
CA ASP A 91 9.77 7.77 -9.02
C ASP A 91 9.16 8.50 -7.82
N GLU A 92 7.86 8.28 -7.54
CA GLU A 92 7.20 8.83 -6.36
C GLU A 92 7.79 8.28 -5.05
N ILE A 93 7.96 6.96 -4.96
CA ILE A 93 8.52 6.29 -3.78
C ILE A 93 9.98 6.68 -3.60
N GLN A 94 10.78 6.63 -4.67
CA GLN A 94 12.19 7.01 -4.62
C GLN A 94 12.35 8.49 -4.25
N GLY A 95 11.51 9.37 -4.81
CA GLY A 95 11.49 10.79 -4.47
C GLY A 95 11.17 11.04 -2.99
N TRP A 96 10.26 10.24 -2.40
CA TRP A 96 9.97 10.32 -0.97
C TRP A 96 11.21 10.00 -0.12
N PHE A 97 11.92 8.91 -0.45
CA PHE A 97 13.15 8.51 0.25
C PHE A 97 14.34 9.45 0.00
N ASN A 98 14.36 10.20 -1.10
CA ASN A 98 15.36 11.25 -1.30
C ASN A 98 15.17 12.45 -0.36
N SER A 99 13.94 12.65 0.13
CA SER A 99 13.57 13.80 0.98
C SER A 99 13.39 13.43 2.45
N HIS A 100 13.50 12.15 2.81
CA HIS A 100 13.26 11.65 4.15
C HIS A 100 14.30 10.59 4.51
N PRO A 101 14.73 10.49 5.79
CA PRO A 101 15.59 9.41 6.21
C PRO A 101 14.89 8.06 6.00
N ILE A 102 15.64 7.10 5.45
CA ILE A 102 15.17 5.71 5.31
C ILE A 102 15.02 5.12 6.73
N PRO A 103 13.80 4.76 7.17
CA PRO A 103 13.60 4.15 8.47
C PRO A 103 14.14 2.70 8.46
N LYS A 104 14.52 2.19 9.64
CA LYS A 104 15.02 0.81 9.78
C LYS A 104 14.01 -0.26 9.35
N GLU A 105 12.72 0.00 9.55
CA GLU A 105 11.64 -0.93 9.22
C GLU A 105 10.64 -0.25 8.30
N PHE A 106 10.62 -0.68 7.03
CA PHE A 106 9.55 -0.32 6.11
C PHE A 106 9.23 -1.45 5.14
N ILE A 107 8.06 -1.29 4.52
CA ILE A 107 7.54 -2.20 3.50
C ILE A 107 6.75 -1.40 2.46
N ILE A 108 6.84 -1.82 1.20
CA ILE A 108 6.09 -1.26 0.07
C ILE A 108 5.13 -2.35 -0.41
N LEU A 109 3.83 -2.08 -0.45
CA LEU A 109 2.80 -3.02 -0.89
C LEU A 109 2.15 -2.49 -2.17
N ASP A 110 2.42 -3.13 -3.28
CA ASP A 110 2.18 -2.56 -4.61
C ASP A 110 2.23 -3.62 -5.71
N ASP A 111 1.39 -3.51 -6.74
CA ASP A 111 1.45 -4.38 -7.93
C ASP A 111 2.20 -3.74 -9.11
N ASP A 112 2.55 -2.46 -9.03
CA ASP A 112 3.18 -1.69 -10.11
C ASP A 112 4.59 -2.22 -10.48
N LYS A 113 4.74 -2.70 -11.72
CA LYS A 113 5.98 -3.30 -12.23
C LYS A 113 7.15 -2.31 -12.38
N SER A 114 6.89 -0.99 -12.37
CA SER A 114 7.96 0.00 -12.39
C SER A 114 8.87 -0.12 -11.17
N LEU A 115 8.40 -0.72 -10.08
CA LEU A 115 9.15 -0.93 -8.85
C LEU A 115 10.28 -1.95 -8.98
N HIS A 116 10.30 -2.82 -10.00
CA HIS A 116 11.47 -3.64 -10.31
C HIS A 116 12.74 -2.81 -10.59
N SER A 117 12.56 -1.55 -10.98
CA SER A 117 13.64 -0.61 -11.26
C SER A 117 14.04 0.26 -10.06
N LEU A 118 13.52 -0.02 -8.84
CA LEU A 118 14.00 0.60 -7.61
C LEU A 118 15.44 0.15 -7.29
N PRO A 119 16.24 0.98 -6.60
CA PRO A 119 17.49 0.52 -5.99
C PRO A 119 17.22 -0.68 -5.07
N GLU A 120 18.16 -1.64 -5.01
CA GLU A 120 18.02 -2.86 -4.21
C GLU A 120 17.72 -2.57 -2.72
N SER A 121 18.27 -1.48 -2.17
CA SER A 121 17.99 -1.01 -0.80
C SER A 121 16.52 -0.66 -0.54
N LEU A 122 15.73 -0.35 -1.57
CA LEU A 122 14.29 -0.11 -1.46
C LEU A 122 13.49 -1.31 -1.98
N LYS A 123 13.98 -1.94 -3.05
CA LYS A 123 13.33 -3.07 -3.72
C LYS A 123 13.24 -4.30 -2.82
N ASN A 124 14.23 -4.54 -1.96
CA ASN A 124 14.18 -5.64 -0.98
C ASN A 124 13.03 -5.49 0.03
N HIS A 125 12.50 -4.27 0.19
CA HIS A 125 11.36 -3.97 1.05
C HIS A 125 10.02 -3.95 0.30
N TRP A 126 9.99 -4.29 -0.98
CA TRP A 126 8.77 -4.33 -1.78
C TRP A 126 8.15 -5.73 -1.80
N VAL A 127 6.86 -5.79 -1.51
CA VAL A 127 6.01 -6.96 -1.73
C VAL A 127 5.22 -6.73 -3.00
N GLU A 128 5.64 -7.42 -4.04
CA GLU A 128 4.92 -7.47 -5.30
C GLU A 128 3.61 -8.25 -5.12
N THR A 129 2.47 -7.57 -5.23
CA THR A 129 1.17 -8.22 -5.14
C THR A 129 0.69 -8.72 -6.50
N PRO A 130 0.08 -9.92 -6.60
CA PRO A 130 -0.57 -10.35 -7.82
C PRO A 130 -1.83 -9.50 -8.05
N SER A 131 -1.81 -8.61 -9.05
CA SER A 131 -2.85 -7.58 -9.26
C SER A 131 -4.29 -8.12 -9.33
N LEU A 132 -4.49 -9.33 -9.87
CA LEU A 132 -5.81 -9.96 -9.99
C LEU A 132 -6.31 -10.64 -8.69
N VAL A 133 -5.46 -10.75 -7.68
CA VAL A 133 -5.73 -11.41 -6.39
C VAL A 133 -5.67 -10.41 -5.24
N GLY A 134 -4.66 -9.54 -5.23
CA GLY A 134 -4.35 -8.62 -4.13
C GLY A 134 -3.28 -9.16 -3.18
N LEU A 135 -3.10 -8.43 -2.09
CA LEU A 135 -2.26 -8.81 -0.96
C LEU A 135 -2.81 -10.08 -0.29
N THR A 136 -1.93 -11.02 0.04
CA THR A 136 -2.28 -12.25 0.73
C THR A 136 -1.47 -12.42 2.00
N THR A 137 -1.96 -13.23 2.93
CA THR A 137 -1.15 -13.53 4.13
C THR A 137 0.13 -14.30 3.78
N LYS A 138 0.09 -15.10 2.70
CA LYS A 138 1.21 -15.87 2.19
C LYS A 138 2.32 -14.98 1.63
N ASN A 139 2.01 -14.14 0.63
CA ASN A 139 3.03 -13.30 -0.02
C ASN A 139 3.66 -12.29 0.96
N LEU A 140 2.87 -11.78 1.90
CA LEU A 140 3.36 -10.90 2.95
C LEU A 140 4.35 -11.63 3.87
N LYS A 141 4.01 -12.83 4.35
CA LYS A 141 4.91 -13.63 5.21
C LYS A 141 6.20 -14.02 4.51
N GLU A 142 6.13 -14.41 3.24
CA GLU A 142 7.30 -14.73 2.43
C GLU A 142 8.24 -13.53 2.31
N ALA A 143 7.70 -12.34 2.02
CA ALA A 143 8.51 -11.12 1.93
C ALA A 143 9.11 -10.67 3.27
N ILE A 144 8.34 -10.73 4.37
CA ILE A 144 8.85 -10.38 5.71
C ILE A 144 9.97 -11.34 6.13
N SER A 145 9.85 -12.62 5.80
CA SER A 145 10.88 -13.61 6.12
C SER A 145 12.20 -13.31 5.39
N GLN A 146 12.13 -12.82 4.16
CA GLN A 146 13.31 -12.40 3.39
C GLN A 146 13.95 -11.15 3.98
N LEU A 147 13.14 -10.17 4.40
CA LEU A 147 13.59 -8.95 5.06
C LEU A 147 14.30 -9.19 6.40
N ALA A 148 13.93 -10.24 7.13
CA ALA A 148 14.57 -10.59 8.39
C ALA A 148 15.94 -11.27 8.22
N LEU A 149 16.29 -11.70 7.01
CA LEU A 149 17.54 -12.40 6.68
C LEU A 149 18.57 -11.48 5.98
N SER A 150 18.16 -10.28 5.57
CA SER A 150 18.97 -9.26 4.90
C SER A 150 19.52 -8.23 5.88
#